data_AF-A0A401YNE3-F1
#
_entry.id   AF-A0A401YNE3-F1
#
_cell.length_a   1.000
_cell.length_b   1.000
_cell.length_c   1.000
_cell.angle_alpha   90.00
_cell.angle_beta   90.00
_cell.angle_gamma   90.00
#
_symmetry.space_group_name_H-M   'P 1'
#
loop_
_entity.id
_entity.type
_entity.pdbx_description
1 polymer ?
#
loop_
_entity_poly.entity_id
_entity_poly.type
_entity_poly.pdbx_seq_one_letter_code
_entity_poly.pdbx_strand_id
1 'polypeptide(L)'
;MDPERRARVEAAARTARAELGASPDPEDLQRYLFGSGVHGADAVLVTMQVLEVGLREANAAFFGSPLRKAERDFQNSFVDTLDLVAETDRKQRQLCSEHQVPWSPPVLGSIVGVARDVGAGGWPINGLRHPIEGTTCGWYLWAGEGEMDQDPDYFQPVHVDHLFDRCPRVLPYLGLPPGWRFLIAPGHSDVWHDPELLTIDHHRPPE
;
A
#
# COMPACT_ATOMS: atom_id res chain seq x y z
N MET A 1 -14.10 14.67 17.83
CA MET A 1 -14.45 13.50 18.66
C MET A 1 -15.94 13.57 18.94
N ASP A 2 -16.66 12.46 18.77
CA ASP A 2 -18.09 12.40 19.07
C ASP A 2 -18.36 12.52 20.60
N PRO A 3 -19.57 12.91 21.02
CA PRO A 3 -19.88 13.13 22.44
C PRO A 3 -19.76 11.88 23.32
N GLU A 4 -20.10 10.69 22.81
CA GLU A 4 -20.06 9.45 23.57
C GLU A 4 -18.62 9.05 23.89
N ARG A 5 -17.74 9.11 22.89
CA ARG A 5 -16.32 8.84 23.04
C ARG A 5 -15.66 9.83 24.01
N ARG A 6 -16.03 11.11 23.92
CA ARG A 6 -15.57 12.12 24.89
C ARG A 6 -15.96 11.73 26.32
N ALA A 7 -17.21 11.35 26.56
CA ALA A 7 -17.66 10.94 27.88
C ALA A 7 -16.94 9.68 28.40
N ARG A 8 -16.69 8.70 27.52
CA ARG A 8 -15.90 7.49 27.87
C ARG A 8 -14.46 7.84 28.25
N VAL A 9 -13.78 8.67 27.46
CA VAL A 9 -12.41 9.13 27.75
C VAL A 9 -12.35 9.90 29.06
N GLU A 10 -13.26 10.84 29.28
CA GLU A 10 -13.32 11.61 30.53
C GLU A 10 -13.58 10.72 31.75
N ALA A 11 -14.48 9.74 31.63
CA ALA A 11 -14.74 8.78 32.70
C ALA A 11 -13.50 7.94 33.02
N ALA A 12 -12.83 7.40 32.00
CA ALA A 12 -11.60 6.63 32.18
C ALA A 12 -10.47 7.47 32.80
N ALA A 13 -10.30 8.71 32.36
CA ALA A 13 -9.30 9.62 32.92
C ALA A 13 -9.58 9.97 34.40
N ARG A 14 -10.85 10.17 34.77
CA ARG A 14 -11.24 10.37 36.17
C ARG A 14 -10.89 9.15 37.03
N THR A 15 -11.24 7.95 36.58
CA THR A 15 -10.95 6.73 37.34
C THR A 15 -9.44 6.49 37.46
N ALA A 16 -8.68 6.67 36.37
CA ALA A 16 -7.23 6.51 36.39
C ALA A 16 -6.55 7.47 37.39
N ARG A 17 -6.97 8.74 37.46
CA ARG A 17 -6.44 9.70 38.45
C ARG A 17 -6.81 9.34 39.89
N ALA A 18 -8.00 8.77 40.10
CA ALA A 18 -8.42 8.34 41.43
C ALA A 18 -7.56 7.18 41.95
N GLU A 19 -7.20 6.24 41.08
CA GLU A 19 -6.43 5.04 41.43
C GLU A 19 -4.92 5.28 41.49
N LEU A 20 -4.38 6.10 40.57
CA LEU A 20 -2.92 6.27 40.41
C LEU A 20 -2.39 7.63 40.88
N GLY A 21 -3.28 8.58 41.23
CA GLY A 21 -2.92 9.95 41.57
C GLY A 21 -2.85 10.89 40.36
N ALA A 22 -2.43 12.14 40.62
CA ALA A 22 -2.53 13.23 39.64
C ALA A 22 -1.47 13.19 38.52
N SER A 23 -0.31 12.57 38.76
CA SER A 23 0.79 12.48 37.80
C SER A 23 1.49 11.13 37.94
N PRO A 24 0.84 10.04 37.48
CA PRO A 24 1.42 8.71 37.57
C PRO A 24 2.59 8.54 36.61
N ASP A 25 3.44 7.54 36.89
CA ASP A 25 4.41 7.07 35.91
C ASP A 25 3.70 6.61 34.62
N PRO A 26 4.21 6.95 33.42
CA PRO A 26 3.56 6.57 32.16
C PRO A 26 3.33 5.07 31.99
N GLU A 27 4.24 4.21 32.48
CA GLU A 27 4.10 2.76 32.37
C GLU A 27 3.01 2.24 33.32
N ASP A 28 2.94 2.79 34.53
CA ASP A 28 1.86 2.48 35.49
C ASP A 28 0.49 2.85 34.93
N LEU A 29 0.40 4.01 34.28
CA LEU A 29 -0.82 4.43 33.59
C LEU A 29 -1.17 3.49 32.44
N GLN A 30 -0.21 3.13 31.57
CA GLN A 30 -0.49 2.22 30.47
C GLN A 30 -0.93 0.84 30.95
N ARG A 31 -0.33 0.32 32.01
CA ARG A 31 -0.71 -0.94 32.64
C ARG A 31 -2.14 -0.89 33.19
N TYR A 32 -2.51 0.19 33.86
CA TYR A 32 -3.88 0.39 34.36
C TYR A 32 -4.90 0.45 33.21
N LEU A 33 -4.61 1.27 32.18
CA LEU A 33 -5.51 1.43 31.04
C LEU A 33 -5.70 0.11 30.27
N PHE A 34 -4.62 -0.66 30.11
CA PHE A 34 -4.68 -1.97 29.49
C PHE A 34 -5.55 -2.94 30.29
N GLY A 35 -5.34 -3.04 31.60
CA GLY A 35 -6.17 -3.87 32.49
C GLY A 35 -7.63 -3.44 32.58
N SER A 36 -7.91 -2.15 32.32
CA SER A 36 -9.27 -1.58 32.31
C SER A 36 -9.97 -1.71 30.96
N GLY A 37 -9.36 -2.33 29.95
CA GLY A 37 -9.94 -2.48 28.61
C GLY A 37 -9.94 -1.20 27.77
N VAL A 38 -9.12 -0.20 28.12
CA VAL A 38 -8.99 1.05 27.36
C VAL A 38 -7.83 0.90 26.38
N HIS A 39 -8.13 0.96 25.07
CA HIS A 39 -7.19 0.64 23.99
C HIS A 39 -7.12 1.72 22.90
N GLY A 40 -6.10 1.60 22.05
CA GLY A 40 -5.91 2.43 20.86
C GLY A 40 -6.00 3.94 21.16
N ALA A 41 -6.71 4.66 20.31
CA ALA A 41 -6.81 6.11 20.42
C ALA A 41 -7.52 6.59 21.71
N ASP A 42 -8.38 5.78 22.35
CA ASP A 42 -8.99 6.17 23.64
C ASP A 42 -7.93 6.17 24.75
N ALA A 43 -7.04 5.17 24.76
CA ALA A 43 -5.93 5.13 25.72
C ALA A 43 -4.98 6.31 25.54
N VAL A 44 -4.68 6.71 24.29
CA VAL A 44 -3.86 7.89 24.00
C VAL A 44 -4.53 9.16 24.51
N LEU A 45 -5.82 9.35 24.26
CA LEU A 45 -6.56 10.52 24.73
C LEU A 45 -6.66 10.58 26.25
N VAL A 46 -6.88 9.45 26.92
CA VAL A 46 -6.83 9.37 28.38
C VAL A 46 -5.44 9.71 28.89
N THR A 47 -4.38 9.22 28.23
CA THR A 47 -2.98 9.52 28.59
C THR A 47 -2.67 11.01 28.49
N MET A 48 -3.13 11.68 27.43
CA MET A 48 -2.99 13.13 27.28
C MET A 48 -3.65 13.88 28.44
N GLN A 49 -4.85 13.45 28.85
CA GLN A 49 -5.56 14.08 29.96
C GLN A 49 -4.86 13.82 31.29
N VAL A 50 -4.60 12.55 31.63
CA VAL A 50 -4.07 12.15 32.94
C VAL A 50 -2.67 12.72 33.16
N LEU A 51 -1.80 12.68 32.16
CA LEU A 51 -0.43 13.20 32.26
C LEU A 51 -0.31 14.69 31.92
N GLU A 52 -1.38 15.31 31.42
CA GLU A 52 -1.40 16.72 30.97
C GLU A 52 -0.35 17.02 29.89
N VAL A 53 -0.18 16.07 28.95
CA VAL A 53 0.81 16.15 27.87
C VAL A 53 0.18 16.25 26.49
N GLY A 54 0.98 16.68 25.51
CA GLY A 54 0.62 16.69 24.11
C GLY A 54 0.50 15.29 23.50
N LEU A 55 -0.05 15.23 22.29
CA LEU A 55 -0.24 13.97 21.55
C LEU A 55 1.07 13.21 21.34
N ARG A 56 2.18 13.93 21.11
CA ARG A 56 3.49 13.31 20.85
C ARG A 56 3.98 12.53 22.06
N GLU A 57 3.95 13.15 23.23
CA GLU A 57 4.36 12.56 24.50
C GLU A 57 3.41 11.42 24.90
N ALA A 58 2.10 11.59 24.71
CA ALA A 58 1.13 10.53 24.98
C ALA A 58 1.31 9.31 24.06
N ASN A 59 1.58 9.52 22.77
CA ASN A 59 1.93 8.44 21.85
C ASN A 59 3.24 7.75 22.22
N ALA A 60 4.26 8.51 22.67
CA ALA A 60 5.51 7.94 23.14
C ALA A 60 5.30 7.06 24.38
N ALA A 61 4.48 7.49 25.34
CA ALA A 61 4.09 6.69 26.50
C ALA A 61 3.30 5.43 26.09
N PHE A 62 2.31 5.58 25.20
CA PHE A 62 1.47 4.47 24.72
C PHE A 62 2.28 3.44 23.93
N PHE A 63 2.93 3.83 22.84
CA PHE A 63 3.69 2.90 21.99
C PHE A 63 5.01 2.45 22.62
N GLY A 64 5.53 3.19 23.60
CA GLY A 64 6.70 2.80 24.39
C GLY A 64 6.43 1.59 25.30
N SER A 65 5.22 1.46 25.83
CA SER A 65 4.87 0.37 26.76
C SER A 65 4.94 -1.00 26.10
N PRO A 66 5.59 -2.00 26.74
CA PRO A 66 5.61 -3.39 26.26
C PRO A 66 4.22 -4.01 26.13
N LEU A 67 3.24 -3.59 26.95
CA LEU A 67 1.87 -4.11 26.92
C LEU A 67 1.10 -3.67 25.67
N ARG A 68 1.56 -2.61 24.99
CA ARG A 68 0.97 -2.07 23.76
C ARG A 68 1.63 -2.58 22.49
N LYS A 69 2.39 -3.69 22.58
CA LYS A 69 3.12 -4.25 21.43
C LYS A 69 2.18 -4.56 20.25
N ALA A 70 1.02 -5.17 20.51
CA ALA A 70 0.07 -5.49 19.44
C ALA A 70 -0.45 -4.23 18.72
N GLU A 71 -0.84 -3.18 19.48
CA GLU A 71 -1.27 -1.92 18.88
C GLU A 71 -0.13 -1.23 18.10
N ARG A 72 1.10 -1.28 18.61
CA ARG A 72 2.30 -0.76 17.95
C ARG A 72 2.61 -1.50 16.65
N ASP A 73 2.60 -2.83 16.67
CA ASP A 73 2.88 -3.65 15.49
C ASP A 73 1.84 -3.38 14.39
N PHE A 74 0.56 -3.25 14.78
CA PHE A 74 -0.52 -2.87 13.86
C PHE A 74 -0.29 -1.49 13.24
N GLN A 75 0.05 -0.48 14.06
CA GLN A 75 0.35 0.85 13.54
C GLN A 75 1.55 0.83 12.59
N ASN A 76 2.64 0.16 12.96
CA ASN A 76 3.84 0.09 12.15
C ASN A 76 3.54 -0.53 10.79
N SER A 77 2.79 -1.64 10.75
CA SER A 77 2.37 -2.27 9.49
C SER A 77 1.60 -1.32 8.56
N PHE A 78 0.75 -0.46 9.12
CA PHE A 78 0.03 0.54 8.34
C PHE A 78 0.96 1.64 7.80
N VAL A 79 1.89 2.14 8.63
CA VAL A 79 2.88 3.14 8.22
C VAL A 79 3.80 2.59 7.14
N ASP A 80 4.31 1.36 7.30
CA ASP A 80 5.14 0.68 6.31
C ASP A 80 4.42 0.56 4.95
N THR A 81 3.11 0.27 4.98
CA THR A 81 2.27 0.23 3.77
C THR A 81 2.15 1.60 3.12
N LEU A 82 1.92 2.66 3.89
CA LEU A 82 1.86 4.03 3.37
C LEU A 82 3.20 4.47 2.76
N ASP A 83 4.31 4.14 3.41
CA ASP A 83 5.65 4.45 2.91
C ASP A 83 5.93 3.71 1.60
N LEU A 84 5.51 2.44 1.49
CA LEU A 84 5.62 1.66 0.25
C LEU A 84 4.81 2.27 -0.90
N VAL A 85 3.58 2.71 -0.64
CA VAL A 85 2.74 3.39 -1.64
C VAL A 85 3.37 4.73 -2.05
N ALA A 86 3.81 5.54 -1.09
CA ALA A 86 4.43 6.83 -1.38
C ALA A 86 5.74 6.70 -2.18
N GLU A 87 6.56 5.70 -1.87
CA GLU A 87 7.78 5.40 -2.62
C GLU A 87 7.46 4.88 -4.03
N THR A 88 6.42 4.05 -4.17
CA THR A 88 5.94 3.58 -5.47
C THR A 88 5.50 4.76 -6.35
N ASP A 89 4.66 5.65 -5.83
CA ASP A 89 4.20 6.86 -6.51
C ASP A 89 5.38 7.73 -6.95
N ARG A 90 6.38 7.92 -6.08
CA ARG A 90 7.59 8.69 -6.38
C ARG A 90 8.35 8.09 -7.56
N LYS A 91 8.60 6.77 -7.53
CA LYS A 91 9.32 6.07 -8.60
C LYS A 91 8.56 6.11 -9.92
N GLN A 92 7.25 5.92 -9.89
CA GLN A 92 6.41 6.00 -11.09
C GLN A 92 6.46 7.40 -11.72
N ARG A 93 6.31 8.45 -10.90
CA ARG A 93 6.38 9.84 -11.38
C ARG A 93 7.75 10.18 -11.95
N GLN A 94 8.82 9.71 -11.29
CA GLN A 94 10.18 9.88 -11.80
C GLN A 94 10.34 9.22 -13.17
N LEU A 95 9.99 7.95 -13.31
CA LEU A 95 10.08 7.22 -14.58
C LEU A 95 9.27 7.91 -15.69
N CYS A 96 8.03 8.29 -15.40
CA CYS A 96 7.19 9.01 -16.36
C CYS A 96 7.81 10.35 -16.78
N SER A 97 8.44 11.07 -15.85
CA SER A 97 9.14 12.32 -16.15
C SER A 97 10.39 12.09 -17.02
N GLU A 98 11.16 11.03 -16.77
CA GLU A 98 12.34 10.66 -17.58
C GLU A 98 11.95 10.38 -19.04
N HIS A 99 10.77 9.80 -19.25
CA HIS A 99 10.19 9.55 -20.58
C HIS A 99 9.26 10.68 -21.09
N GLN A 100 9.15 11.79 -20.35
CA GLN A 100 8.32 12.96 -20.71
C GLN A 100 6.85 12.62 -20.99
N VAL A 101 6.29 11.68 -20.24
CA VAL A 101 4.89 11.24 -20.34
C VAL A 101 4.08 11.54 -19.08
N PRO A 102 2.74 11.68 -19.20
CA PRO A 102 1.89 11.85 -18.03
C PRO A 102 1.94 10.61 -17.14
N TRP A 103 2.05 10.84 -15.83
CA TRP A 103 1.86 9.80 -14.83
C TRP A 103 0.40 9.33 -14.83
N SER A 104 0.20 8.05 -15.11
CA SER A 104 -1.10 7.39 -15.26
C SER A 104 -1.13 6.11 -14.43
N PRO A 105 -1.16 6.20 -13.09
CA PRO A 105 -1.15 5.02 -12.23
C PRO A 105 -2.45 4.21 -12.42
N PRO A 106 -2.40 2.87 -12.25
CA PRO A 106 -3.61 2.08 -12.17
C PRO A 106 -4.40 2.41 -10.89
N VAL A 107 -5.72 2.27 -10.96
CA VAL A 107 -6.59 2.37 -9.77
C VAL A 107 -6.39 1.10 -8.93
N LEU A 108 -6.21 1.24 -7.61
CA LEU A 108 -6.20 0.08 -6.71
C LEU A 108 -7.52 -0.70 -6.83
N GLY A 109 -7.45 -2.03 -6.84
CA GLY A 109 -8.57 -2.92 -7.11
C GLY A 109 -8.91 -3.12 -8.60
N SER A 110 -8.26 -2.41 -9.53
CA SER A 110 -8.36 -2.74 -10.96
C SER A 110 -7.56 -4.01 -11.31
N ILE A 111 -7.90 -4.61 -12.45
CA ILE A 111 -7.35 -5.90 -12.88
C ILE A 111 -6.13 -5.70 -13.80
N VAL A 112 -5.04 -6.40 -13.48
CA VAL A 112 -3.87 -6.60 -14.33
C VAL A 112 -3.85 -8.04 -14.83
N GLY A 113 -3.51 -8.26 -16.10
CA GLY A 113 -3.25 -9.59 -16.64
C GLY A 113 -1.85 -10.04 -16.24
N VAL A 114 -1.73 -11.17 -15.54
CA VAL A 114 -0.43 -11.68 -15.09
C VAL A 114 -0.25 -13.14 -15.49
N ALA A 115 0.79 -13.43 -16.26
CA ALA A 115 1.16 -14.80 -16.60
C ALA A 115 1.66 -15.55 -15.36
N ARG A 116 1.66 -16.89 -15.41
CA ARG A 116 1.99 -17.75 -14.25
C ARG A 116 3.46 -17.61 -13.80
N ASP A 117 4.35 -17.27 -14.72
CA ASP A 117 5.79 -17.14 -14.48
C ASP A 117 6.21 -15.85 -13.77
N VAL A 118 5.34 -14.84 -13.74
CA VAL A 118 5.60 -13.58 -13.03
C VAL A 118 5.58 -13.79 -11.52
N GLY A 119 6.70 -13.43 -10.89
CA GLY A 119 6.95 -13.62 -9.45
C GLY A 119 7.68 -14.93 -9.13
N ALA A 120 7.84 -15.84 -10.08
CA ALA A 120 8.54 -17.12 -9.88
C ALA A 120 10.07 -17.04 -10.07
N GLY A 121 10.62 -15.83 -10.20
CA GLY A 121 12.06 -15.60 -10.42
C GLY A 121 12.51 -15.64 -11.89
N GLY A 122 11.58 -15.85 -12.84
CA GLY A 122 11.86 -15.78 -14.27
C GLY A 122 12.28 -14.38 -14.73
N TRP A 123 13.16 -14.33 -15.73
CA TRP A 123 13.67 -13.11 -16.35
C TRP A 123 13.74 -13.28 -17.88
N PRO A 124 13.69 -12.17 -18.65
CA PRO A 124 13.28 -10.84 -18.20
C PRO A 124 11.79 -10.82 -17.78
N ILE A 125 11.35 -9.78 -17.06
CA ILE A 125 9.91 -9.51 -16.87
C ILE A 125 9.52 -8.43 -17.85
N ASN A 126 8.51 -8.72 -18.64
CA ASN A 126 7.99 -7.85 -19.66
C ASN A 126 6.64 -7.29 -19.21
N GLY A 127 6.36 -6.08 -19.65
CA GLY A 127 5.05 -5.48 -19.51
C GLY A 127 4.66 -4.70 -20.75
N LEU A 128 3.38 -4.74 -21.09
CA LEU A 128 2.78 -3.87 -22.10
C LEU A 128 1.48 -3.31 -21.56
N ARG A 129 1.10 -2.10 -21.99
CA ARG A 129 -0.13 -1.46 -21.57
C ARG A 129 -1.03 -1.09 -22.74
N HIS A 130 -2.16 -1.80 -22.84
CA HIS A 130 -3.26 -1.42 -23.71
C HIS A 130 -4.10 -0.30 -23.08
N PRO A 131 -4.96 0.37 -23.87
CA PRO A 131 -6.05 1.18 -23.35
C PRO A 131 -6.83 0.48 -22.22
N ILE A 132 -7.29 1.28 -21.26
CA ILE A 132 -8.07 0.80 -20.13
C ILE A 132 -9.47 0.42 -20.61
N GLU A 133 -9.89 -0.83 -20.35
CA GLU A 133 -11.23 -1.32 -20.67
C GLU A 133 -11.90 -1.97 -19.45
N GLY A 134 -13.14 -1.55 -19.16
CA GLY A 134 -13.94 -2.11 -18.07
C GLY A 134 -13.25 -1.97 -16.71
N THR A 135 -12.98 -3.10 -16.07
CA THR A 135 -12.31 -3.19 -14.76
C THR A 135 -10.80 -3.40 -14.85
N THR A 136 -10.24 -3.51 -16.07
CA THR A 136 -8.80 -3.71 -16.27
C THR A 136 -8.02 -2.41 -16.13
N CYS A 137 -6.72 -2.49 -15.90
CA CYS A 137 -5.80 -1.35 -15.93
C CYS A 137 -4.99 -1.25 -17.24
N GLY A 138 -5.25 -2.17 -18.17
CA GLY A 138 -4.57 -2.28 -19.46
C GLY A 138 -3.21 -3.00 -19.42
N TRP A 139 -2.63 -3.25 -18.24
CA TRP A 139 -1.34 -3.93 -18.11
C TRP A 139 -1.45 -5.44 -18.28
N TYR A 140 -0.50 -5.99 -19.03
CA TYR A 140 -0.24 -7.43 -19.16
C TYR A 140 1.24 -7.70 -18.84
N LEU A 141 1.51 -8.66 -17.95
CA LEU A 141 2.84 -8.95 -17.41
C LEU A 141 3.20 -10.42 -17.61
N TRP A 142 4.41 -10.70 -18.11
CA TRP A 142 4.94 -12.06 -18.25
C TRP A 142 6.45 -12.11 -18.03
N ALA A 143 6.99 -13.30 -17.77
CA ALA A 143 8.42 -13.51 -17.61
C ALA A 143 8.99 -14.47 -18.67
N GLY A 144 10.25 -14.27 -19.05
CA GLY A 144 10.96 -15.11 -20.02
C GLY A 144 11.31 -14.40 -21.32
N GLU A 145 12.13 -15.08 -22.11
CA GLU A 145 12.53 -14.63 -23.44
C GLU A 145 11.47 -15.03 -24.46
N GLY A 146 11.09 -14.10 -25.34
CA GLY A 146 10.16 -14.36 -26.44
C GLY A 146 8.83 -13.63 -26.35
N GLU A 147 8.00 -13.88 -27.36
CA GLU A 147 6.64 -13.34 -27.44
C GLU A 147 5.71 -14.06 -26.46
N MET A 148 4.68 -13.33 -26.05
CA MET A 148 3.58 -13.80 -25.24
C MET A 148 2.91 -15.03 -25.87
N ASP A 149 2.57 -16.03 -25.06
CA ASP A 149 1.78 -17.16 -25.55
C ASP A 149 0.42 -16.68 -26.07
N GLN A 150 -0.05 -17.27 -27.16
CA GLN A 150 -1.35 -16.99 -27.77
C GLN A 150 -2.48 -17.77 -27.09
N ASP A 151 -2.17 -18.60 -26.09
CA ASP A 151 -3.15 -19.25 -25.23
C ASP A 151 -4.07 -18.19 -24.56
N PRO A 152 -5.40 -18.25 -24.78
CA PRO A 152 -6.37 -17.34 -24.15
C PRO A 152 -6.33 -17.33 -22.62
N ASP A 153 -5.89 -18.43 -22.00
CA ASP A 153 -5.79 -18.58 -20.54
C ASP A 153 -4.37 -18.28 -20.01
N TYR A 154 -3.48 -17.76 -20.86
CA TYR A 154 -2.10 -17.45 -20.48
C TYR A 154 -2.02 -16.41 -19.35
N PHE A 155 -2.87 -15.37 -19.41
CA PHE A 155 -2.96 -14.36 -18.36
C PHE A 155 -4.09 -14.63 -17.39
N GLN A 156 -3.76 -14.59 -16.11
CA GLN A 156 -4.75 -14.64 -15.05
C GLN A 156 -5.06 -13.22 -14.57
N PRO A 157 -6.34 -12.90 -14.30
CA PRO A 157 -6.73 -11.61 -13.76
C PRO A 157 -6.29 -11.52 -12.30
N VAL A 158 -5.53 -10.48 -11.97
CA VAL A 158 -5.03 -10.21 -10.62
C VAL A 158 -5.35 -8.77 -10.25
N HIS A 159 -5.78 -8.50 -9.02
CA HIS A 159 -5.88 -7.12 -8.55
C HIS A 159 -4.48 -6.51 -8.43
N VAL A 160 -4.32 -5.28 -8.90
CA VAL A 160 -3.05 -4.55 -8.86
C VAL A 160 -2.42 -4.56 -7.46
N ASP A 161 -3.23 -4.51 -6.41
CA ASP A 161 -2.79 -4.55 -5.00
C ASP A 161 -1.94 -5.78 -4.68
N HIS A 162 -2.21 -6.93 -5.30
CA HIS A 162 -1.43 -8.14 -5.06
C HIS A 162 -0.03 -8.09 -5.67
N LEU A 163 0.27 -7.13 -6.57
CA LEU A 163 1.62 -6.98 -7.12
C LEU A 163 2.61 -6.42 -6.09
N PHE A 164 2.15 -5.75 -5.04
CA PHE A 164 3.00 -5.28 -3.95
C PHE A 164 3.75 -6.43 -3.27
N ASP A 165 3.07 -7.56 -3.10
CA ASP A 165 3.68 -8.77 -2.53
C ASP A 165 4.24 -9.71 -3.61
N ARG A 166 3.48 -9.92 -4.70
CA ARG A 166 3.82 -10.92 -5.72
C ARG A 166 5.03 -10.53 -6.57
N CYS A 167 5.15 -9.26 -6.94
CA CYS A 167 6.20 -8.79 -7.84
C CYS A 167 6.45 -7.26 -7.69
N PRO A 168 6.92 -6.78 -6.52
CA PRO A 168 7.04 -5.33 -6.26
C PRO A 168 7.95 -4.58 -7.25
N ARG A 169 8.85 -5.28 -7.92
CA ARG A 169 9.76 -4.73 -8.93
C ARG A 169 9.07 -4.14 -10.17
N VAL A 170 7.83 -4.55 -10.48
CA VAL A 170 7.10 -3.98 -11.63
C VAL A 170 6.39 -2.67 -11.28
N LEU A 171 6.15 -2.41 -10.00
CA LEU A 171 5.36 -1.25 -9.54
C LEU A 171 5.85 0.10 -10.08
N PRO A 172 7.17 0.39 -10.16
CA PRO A 172 7.66 1.64 -10.75
C PRO A 172 7.22 1.89 -12.19
N TYR A 173 6.97 0.83 -12.96
CA TYR A 173 6.64 0.90 -14.38
C TYR A 173 5.14 1.07 -14.63
N LEU A 174 4.29 0.67 -13.67
CA LEU A 174 2.85 0.69 -13.86
C LEU A 174 2.25 2.09 -14.02
N GLY A 175 3.01 3.14 -13.68
CA GLY A 175 2.62 4.54 -13.90
C GLY A 175 2.68 5.00 -15.35
N LEU A 176 3.36 4.28 -16.25
CA LEU A 176 3.46 4.63 -17.67
C LEU A 176 2.07 4.54 -18.33
N PRO A 177 1.68 5.48 -19.22
CA PRO A 177 0.36 5.48 -19.84
C PRO A 177 0.17 4.31 -20.83
N PRO A 178 -1.05 4.06 -21.32
CA PRO A 178 -1.28 3.13 -22.42
C PRO A 178 -0.38 3.45 -23.62
N GLY A 179 0.01 2.42 -24.40
CA GLY A 179 0.97 2.57 -25.48
C GLY A 179 2.43 2.35 -25.07
N TRP A 180 2.68 1.85 -23.87
CA TRP A 180 4.04 1.70 -23.35
C TRP A 180 4.38 0.27 -22.99
N ARG A 181 5.67 -0.03 -23.14
CA ARG A 181 6.27 -1.30 -22.79
C ARG A 181 7.44 -1.10 -21.85
N PHE A 182 7.71 -2.14 -21.08
CA PHE A 182 8.95 -2.26 -20.34
C PHE A 182 9.47 -3.70 -20.39
N LEU A 183 10.77 -3.82 -20.21
CA LEU A 183 11.47 -5.06 -19.97
C LEU A 183 12.44 -4.82 -18.82
N ILE A 184 12.36 -5.63 -17.76
CA ILE A 184 13.29 -5.56 -16.63
C ILE A 184 14.04 -6.88 -16.48
N ALA A 185 15.33 -6.78 -16.23
CA ALA A 185 16.24 -7.88 -15.94
C ALA A 185 17.22 -7.47 -14.81
N PRO A 186 18.00 -8.39 -14.23
CA PRO A 186 18.99 -8.01 -13.21
C PRO A 186 19.99 -6.99 -13.75
N GLY A 187 19.98 -5.78 -13.19
CA GLY A 187 20.89 -4.70 -13.58
C GLY A 187 20.56 -4.02 -14.90
N HIS A 188 19.41 -4.33 -15.53
CA HIS A 188 19.01 -3.78 -16.82
C HIS A 188 17.51 -3.49 -16.87
N SER A 189 17.13 -2.38 -17.50
CA SER A 189 15.73 -2.09 -17.78
C SER A 189 15.60 -1.27 -19.05
N ASP A 190 14.71 -1.70 -19.95
CA ASP A 190 14.30 -0.95 -21.13
C ASP A 190 12.84 -0.53 -21.00
N VAL A 191 12.54 0.68 -21.47
CA VAL A 191 11.20 1.25 -21.48
C VAL A 191 11.01 2.00 -22.79
N TRP A 192 9.97 1.68 -23.53
CA TRP A 192 9.74 2.28 -24.85
C TRP A 192 8.26 2.43 -25.18
N HIS A 193 7.97 3.39 -26.04
CA HIS A 193 6.63 3.62 -26.59
C HIS A 193 6.38 2.66 -27.75
N ASP A 194 5.22 2.02 -27.73
CA ASP A 194 4.71 1.13 -28.76
C ASP A 194 3.29 1.59 -29.15
N PRO A 195 3.16 2.39 -30.23
CA PRO A 195 1.87 2.92 -30.65
C PRO A 195 0.90 1.85 -31.15
N GLU A 196 1.38 0.65 -31.52
CA GLU A 196 0.53 -0.45 -31.98
C GLU A 196 -0.37 -0.98 -30.84
N LEU A 197 0.02 -0.77 -29.58
CA LEU A 197 -0.80 -1.12 -28.42
C LEU A 197 -2.05 -0.25 -28.27
N LEU A 198 -2.07 0.94 -28.90
CA LEU A 198 -3.20 1.85 -28.87
C LEU A 198 -4.26 1.50 -29.92
N THR A 199 -3.91 0.70 -30.92
CA THR A 199 -4.83 0.18 -31.92
C THR A 199 -5.36 -1.17 -31.45
N ILE A 200 -6.35 -1.16 -30.54
CA ILE A 200 -7.08 -2.39 -30.22
C ILE A 200 -8.04 -2.65 -31.39
N ASP A 201 -7.67 -3.60 -32.24
CA ASP A 201 -8.50 -3.97 -33.39
C ASP A 201 -9.71 -4.78 -32.90
N HIS A 202 -10.81 -4.09 -32.60
CA HIS A 202 -12.05 -4.75 -32.22
C HIS A 202 -12.75 -5.45 -33.41
N HIS A 203 -12.24 -5.34 -34.65
CA HIS A 203 -12.94 -5.77 -35.86
C HIS A 203 -12.00 -6.34 -36.94
N ARG A 204 -11.54 -7.58 -36.79
CA ARG A 204 -11.24 -8.44 -37.95
C ARG A 204 -12.15 -9.67 -37.93
N PRO A 205 -13.21 -9.75 -38.77
CA PRO A 205 -13.88 -11.03 -38.98
C PRO A 205 -12.88 -12.02 -39.62
N PRO A 206 -12.96 -13.32 -39.29
CA PRO A 206 -12.09 -14.31 -39.90
C PRO A 206 -12.30 -14.33 -41.42
N GLU A 207 -11.19 -14.31 -42.18
CA GLU A 207 -11.18 -14.64 -43.61
C GLU A 207 -11.47 -16.14 -43.82
#